data_AF-A0A7T8JVJ6-F1
#
_entry.id   AF-A0A7T8JVJ6-F1
#
_cell.length_a   1.000
_cell.length_b   1.000
_cell.length_c   1.000
_cell.angle_alpha   90.00
_cell.angle_beta   90.00
_cell.angle_gamma   90.00
#
_symmetry.space_group_name_H-M   'P 1'
#
loop_
_entity.id
_entity.type
_entity.pdbx_description
1 polymer ?
#
loop_
_entity_poly.entity_id
_entity_poly.type
_entity_poly.pdbx_seq_one_letter_code
_entity_poly.pdbx_strand_id
1 'polypeptide(L)' 'MEQVRRDAICEARRAGRTPQKIIEFFHYPKSTVYKVVKAFDNEGKDRRADHSSRADKIRTPRFWQ' A
#
# COMPACT_ATOMS: atom_id res chain seq x y z
N MET A 1 -11.42 5.51 15.26
CA MET A 1 -10.07 6.10 15.18
C MET A 1 -8.97 5.04 15.11
N GLU A 2 -9.02 3.96 15.89
CA GLU A 2 -7.95 2.93 15.86
C GLU A 2 -7.81 2.22 14.51
N GLN A 3 -8.92 1.99 13.81
CA GLN A 3 -8.93 1.41 12.46
C GLN A 3 -8.14 2.27 11.45
N VAL A 4 -8.32 3.60 11.50
CA VAL A 4 -7.64 4.56 10.61
C VAL A 4 -6.12 4.51 10.81
N ARG A 5 -5.67 4.38 12.06
CA ARG A 5 -4.23 4.24 12.37
C ARG A 5 -3.65 2.95 11.81
N ARG A 6 -4.38 1.84 11.94
CA ARG A 6 -3.96 0.54 11.39
C ARG A 6 -3.89 0.59 9.87
N ASP A 7 -4.87 1.21 9.23
CA ASP A 7 -4.92 1.35 7.77
C ASP A 7 -3.73 2.17 7.26
N ALA A 8 -3.45 3.33 7.87
CA ALA A 8 -2.30 4.17 7.53
C ALA A 8 -0.95 3.43 7.68
N ILE A 9 -0.79 2.59 8.72
CA ILE A 9 0.41 1.77 8.91
C ILE A 9 0.53 0.73 7.79
N CYS A 10 -0.57 0.06 7.44
CA CYS A 10 -0.60 -0.93 6.35
C CYS A 10 -0.29 -0.30 5.00
N GLU A 11 -0.87 0.86 4.68
CA GLU A 11 -0.60 1.59 3.44
C GLU A 11 0.87 2.04 3.36
N ALA A 12 1.43 2.56 4.46
CA ALA A 12 2.82 2.96 4.51
C ALA A 12 3.77 1.76 4.34
N ARG A 13 3.44 0.61 4.94
CA ARG A 13 4.18 -0.63 4.74
C ARG A 13 4.10 -1.11 3.28
N ARG A 14 2.91 -1.07 2.69
CA ARG A 14 2.65 -1.38 1.27
C ARG A 14 3.30 -0.40 0.29
N ALA A 15 3.67 0.80 0.74
CA ALA A 15 4.50 1.74 0.00
C ALA A 15 6.02 1.45 0.14
N GLY A 16 6.40 0.36 0.80
CA GLY A 16 7.80 -0.05 1.00
C GLY A 16 8.52 0.71 2.11
N ARG A 17 7.80 1.41 3.00
CA ARG A 17 8.43 2.11 4.14
C ARG A 17 8.81 1.10 5.24
N THR A 18 9.93 1.39 5.90
CA THR A 18 10.38 0.62 7.07
C THR A 18 9.56 1.00 8.30
N PRO A 19 9.38 0.08 9.28
CA PRO A 19 8.64 0.36 10.51
C PRO A 19 9.14 1.61 11.26
N GLN A 20 10.47 1.85 11.25
CA GLN A 20 11.07 3.03 11.86
C GLN A 20 10.59 4.33 11.21
N LYS A 21 10.55 4.41 9.88
CA LYS A 21 10.05 5.60 9.17
C LYS A 21 8.56 5.83 9.42
N ILE A 22 7.78 4.76 9.58
CA ILE A 22 6.36 4.86 9.92
C ILE A 22 6.17 5.43 11.33
N ILE A 23 6.99 5.00 12.30
CA ILE A 23 6.95 5.53 13.67
C ILE A 23 7.32 7.02 13.68
N GLU A 24 8.37 7.41 12.98
CA GLU A 24 8.83 8.80 12.90
C GLU A 24 7.78 9.70 12.22
N PHE A 25 7.16 9.24 11.14
CA PHE A 25 6.19 10.03 10.38
C PHE A 25 4.85 10.19 11.10
N PHE A 26 4.31 9.11 11.69
CA PHE A 26 2.98 9.14 12.30
C PHE A 26 3.00 9.37 13.82
N HIS A 27 4.18 9.37 14.45
CA HIS A 27 4.35 9.45 15.90
C HIS A 27 3.55 8.38 16.68
N TYR A 28 3.36 7.22 16.06
CA TYR A 28 2.62 6.11 16.68
C TYR A 28 3.51 5.30 17.64
N PRO A 29 2.90 4.65 18.66
CA PRO A 29 3.65 3.81 19.57
C PRO A 29 4.35 2.67 18.80
N LYS A 30 5.64 2.46 19.09
CA LYS A 30 6.47 1.42 18.47
C LYS A 30 5.82 0.04 18.53
N SER A 31 5.26 -0.32 19.68
CA SER A 31 4.56 -1.60 19.88
C SER A 31 3.42 -1.81 18.87
N THR A 32 2.61 -0.78 18.64
CA THR A 32 1.48 -0.82 17.70
C THR A 32 1.96 -0.99 16.26
N VAL A 33 2.94 -0.19 15.83
CA VAL A 33 3.45 -0.26 14.45
C VAL A 33 4.03 -1.63 14.15
N TYR A 34 4.88 -2.16 15.04
CA TYR A 34 5.49 -3.48 14.83
C TYR A 34 4.46 -4.62 14.84
N LYS A 35 3.44 -4.55 15.71
CA LYS A 35 2.37 -5.56 15.74
C LYS A 35 1.56 -5.57 14.44
N VAL A 36 1.20 -4.40 13.93
CA VAL A 36 0.41 -4.26 12.69
C VAL A 36 1.25 -4.66 11.48
N VAL A 37 2.50 -4.21 11.38
CA VAL A 37 3.40 -4.58 10.28
C VAL A 37 3.64 -6.09 10.27
N LYS A 38 3.88 -6.72 11.42
CA LYS A 38 4.06 -8.17 11.52
C LYS A 38 2.82 -8.93 11.07
N ALA A 39 1.64 -8.48 11.47
CA ALA A 39 0.37 -9.07 11.00
C ALA A 39 0.21 -8.91 9.48
N PHE A 40 0.50 -7.71 8.95
CA PHE A 40 0.40 -7.42 7.51
C PHE A 40 1.35 -8.28 6.65
N ASP A 41 2.61 -8.41 7.06
CA ASP A 41 3.61 -9.26 6.39
C ASP A 41 3.18 -10.74 6.42
N ASN A 42 2.63 -11.22 7.55
CA ASN A 42 2.15 -12.61 7.68
C ASN A 42 0.87 -12.90 6.88
N GLU A 43 -0.03 -11.92 6.75
CA GLU A 43 -1.29 -12.09 6.01
C GLU A 43 -1.10 -12.07 4.48
N GLY A 44 0.12 -11.84 3.98
CA GLY A 44 0.40 -11.89 2.53
C GLY A 44 -0.35 -10.82 1.71
N LYS A 45 -0.93 -9.80 2.36
CA LYS A 45 -1.65 -8.67 1.73
C LYS A 45 -0.72 -7.68 1.01
N ASP A 46 0.54 -8.04 0.84
CA ASP A 46 1.51 -7.29 0.05
C ASP A 46 1.15 -7.24 -1.44
N ARG A 47 0.43 -8.26 -1.94
CA ARG A 47 -0.03 -8.27 -3.33
C ARG A 47 -1.10 -7.21 -3.56
N ARG A 48 -0.72 -6.10 -4.18
CA ARG A 48 -1.67 -5.24 -4.92
C ARG A 48 -2.29 -6.11 -6.02
N ALA A 49 -3.59 -5.95 -6.24
CA ALA A 49 -4.19 -6.41 -7.49
C ALA A 49 -3.36 -5.83 -8.63
N ASP A 50 -2.95 -6.70 -9.56
CA ASP A 50 -2.27 -6.27 -10.77
C ASP A 50 -3.13 -5.20 -11.45
N HIS A 51 -2.50 -4.13 -11.93
CA HIS A 51 -3.22 -3.08 -12.63
C HIS A 51 -3.82 -3.71 -13.89
N SER A 52 -5.12 -4.05 -13.84
CA SER A 52 -5.84 -4.56 -14.99
C SER A 52 -5.55 -3.67 -16.18
N SER A 53 -5.01 -4.27 -17.25
CA SER A 53 -4.76 -3.56 -18.49
C SER A 53 -6.07 -2.98 -18.98
N ARG A 54 -6.20 -1.66 -18.85
CA ARG A 54 -7.35 -0.86 -19.26
C ARG A 54 -7.77 -1.27 -20.68
N ALA A 55 -8.87 -2.02 -20.78
CA ALA A 55 -9.34 -2.66 -22.01
C ALA A 55 -9.73 -1.65 -23.12
N ASP A 56 -9.97 -0.38 -22.76
CA ASP A 56 -10.29 0.69 -23.71
C ASP A 56 -9.08 1.24 -24.49
N LYS A 57 -7.86 0.70 -24.30
CA LYS A 57 -6.72 0.92 -25.21
C LYS A 57 -6.88 0.18 -26.54
N ILE A 58 -8.04 0.28 -27.18
CA ILE A 58 -8.16 0.03 -28.62
C ILE A 58 -7.49 1.24 -29.29
N ARG A 59 -6.27 1.03 -29.79
CA ARG A 59 -5.50 2.02 -30.55
C ARG A 59 -6.35 2.45 -31.75
N THR A 60 -6.93 3.63 -31.70
CA THR A 60 -7.58 4.24 -32.87
C THR A 60 -6.59 4.23 -34.03
N PRO A 61 -6.94 3.64 -35.19
CA PRO A 61 -6.04 3.66 -36.35
C PRO A 61 -5.74 5.12 -36.68
N ARG A 62 -4.44 5.46 -36.76
CA ARG A 62 -4.03 6.78 -37.22
C ARG A 62 -4.52 6.91 -38.65
N PHE A 63 -5.44 7.83 -38.87
CA PHE A 63 -5.84 8.25 -40.21
C PHE A 63 -4.57 8.67 -40.95
N TRP A 64 -4.23 7.95 -42.01
CA TRP A 64 -3.13 8.30 -42.90
C TRP A 64 -3.58 9.54 -43.69
N GLN A 65 -2.79 10.61 -43.61
CA GLN A 65 -2.92 11.81 -44.43
C GLN A 65 -1.64 11.97 -45.23
#